data_AF-A0AAQ4CVF5-F1
#
_entry.id   AF-A0AAQ4CVF5-F1
#
_cell.length_a   1.000
_cell.length_b   1.000
_cell.length_c   1.000
_cell.angle_alpha   90.00
_cell.angle_beta   90.00
_cell.angle_gamma   90.00
#
_symmetry.space_group_name_H-M   'P 1'
#
loop_
_entity.id
_entity.type
_entity.pdbx_description
1 polymer ?
#
loop_
_entity_poly.entity_id
_entity_poly.type
_entity_poly.pdbx_seq_one_letter_code
_entity_poly.pdbx_strand_id
1 'polypeptide(L)' 'MAEYQQSLKEGRWYTYLLGKASNALAGKLGNWVLDGWSSAYFFHVWGFYEAKLTTADITSYIDRVKEMLNEAKKILTN' A
#
# COMPACT_ATOMS: atom_id res chain seq x y z
N MET A 1 16.54 1.18 1.10
CA MET A 1 16.02 0.06 1.92
C MET A 1 16.29 -1.25 1.18
N ALA A 2 16.26 -2.40 1.85
CA ALA A 2 16.61 -3.68 1.25
C ALA A 2 15.66 -4.07 0.09
N GLU A 3 14.39 -3.71 0.22
CA GLU A 3 13.31 -3.95 -0.73
C GLU A 3 13.52 -3.20 -2.04
N TYR A 4 14.05 -1.96 -1.97
CA TYR A 4 14.41 -1.18 -3.16
C TYR A 4 15.56 -1.83 -3.93
N GLN A 5 16.59 -2.32 -3.23
CA GLN A 5 17.69 -3.02 -3.89
C GLN A 5 17.22 -4.32 -4.55
N GLN A 6 16.28 -5.02 -3.91
CA GLN A 6 15.68 -6.22 -4.49
C GLN A 6 14.81 -5.90 -5.71
N SER A 7 14.02 -4.81 -5.69
CA SER A 7 13.20 -4.43 -6.86
C SER A 7 14.06 -4.03 -8.06
N LEU A 8 15.24 -3.42 -7.85
CA LEU A 8 16.20 -3.16 -8.92
C LEU A 8 16.75 -4.46 -9.53
N LYS A 9 17.10 -5.44 -8.70
CA LYS A 9 17.57 -6.76 -9.19
C LYS A 9 16.50 -7.51 -9.97
N GLU A 10 15.26 -7.39 -9.53
CA GLU A 10 14.09 -8.01 -10.15
C GLU A 10 13.56 -7.23 -11.36
N GLY A 11 14.12 -6.05 -11.64
CA GLY A 11 13.71 -5.15 -12.72
C GLY A 11 12.34 -4.50 -12.53
N ARG A 12 11.66 -4.75 -11.41
CA ARG A 12 10.34 -4.18 -11.07
C ARG A 12 10.02 -4.36 -9.59
N TRP A 13 8.97 -3.68 -9.15
CA TRP A 13 8.35 -3.93 -7.85
C TRP A 13 7.31 -5.05 -7.93
N TYR A 14 7.50 -6.10 -7.14
CA TYR A 14 6.48 -7.13 -6.93
C TYR A 14 5.60 -6.79 -5.72
N THR A 15 4.37 -7.31 -5.69
CA THR A 15 3.41 -7.09 -4.60
C THR A 15 3.99 -7.47 -3.23
N TYR A 16 4.76 -8.56 -3.16
CA TYR A 16 5.42 -8.97 -1.92
C TYR A 16 6.51 -7.98 -1.47
N LEU A 17 7.22 -7.34 -2.41
CA LEU A 17 8.21 -6.31 -2.09
C LEU A 17 7.53 -5.03 -1.59
N LEU A 18 6.41 -4.66 -2.18
CA LEU A 18 5.61 -3.52 -1.74
C LEU A 18 5.08 -3.75 -0.31
N GLY A 19 4.61 -4.96 0.01
CA GLY A 19 4.20 -5.32 1.37
C GLY A 19 5.34 -5.32 2.39
N LYS A 20 6.53 -5.78 2.01
CA LYS A 20 7.72 -5.67 2.87
C LYS A 20 8.11 -4.21 3.09
N ALA A 21 8.10 -3.40 2.01
CA ALA A 21 8.45 -1.99 2.08
C ALA A 21 7.46 -1.20 2.93
N SER A 22 6.15 -1.44 2.80
CA SER A 22 5.13 -0.77 3.62
C SER A 22 5.31 -1.08 5.10
N ASN A 23 5.61 -2.33 5.46
CA ASN A 23 5.91 -2.72 6.84
C ASN A 23 7.19 -2.06 7.38
N ALA A 24 8.26 -2.02 6.57
CA ALA A 24 9.51 -1.36 6.95
C ALA A 24 9.34 0.16 7.10
N LEU A 25 8.50 0.78 6.27
CA LEU A 25 8.20 2.21 6.33
C LEU A 25 7.29 2.57 7.50
N ALA A 26 6.40 1.68 7.93
CA ALA A 26 5.53 1.93 9.08
C ALA A 26 6.32 2.25 10.36
N GLY A 27 7.44 1.55 10.59
CA GLY A 27 8.35 1.85 11.71
C GLY A 27 9.08 3.19 11.63
N LYS A 28 9.04 3.88 10.48
CA LYS A 28 9.74 5.16 10.26
C LYS A 28 8.79 6.34 10.10
N LEU A 29 7.67 6.11 9.42
CA LEU A 29 6.73 7.15 8.99
C LEU A 29 5.41 7.07 9.76
N GLY A 30 5.11 5.94 10.38
CA GLY A 30 3.83 5.65 11.03
C GLY A 30 3.00 4.62 10.25
N ASN A 31 2.03 4.02 10.94
CA ASN A 31 1.25 2.89 10.42
C ASN A 31 0.39 3.21 9.20
N TRP A 32 0.13 4.48 8.90
CA TRP A 32 -0.64 4.90 7.73
C TRP A 32 -0.13 4.28 6.42
N VAL A 33 1.18 4.03 6.28
CA VAL A 33 1.75 3.37 5.08
C VAL A 33 1.32 1.90 5.00
N LEU A 34 1.38 1.18 6.12
CA LEU A 34 1.03 -0.24 6.18
C LEU A 34 -0.49 -0.44 6.06
N ASP A 35 -1.27 0.40 6.73
CA ASP A 35 -2.74 0.35 6.72
C ASP A 35 -3.28 0.65 5.32
N GLY A 36 -2.72 1.69 4.66
CA GLY A 36 -3.08 2.03 3.29
C GLY A 36 -2.70 0.95 2.28
N TRP A 37 -1.49 0.38 2.37
CA TRP A 37 -1.07 -0.71 1.49
C TRP A 37 -1.91 -1.97 1.69
N SER A 38 -2.17 -2.36 2.94
CA SER A 38 -2.98 -3.56 3.24
C SER A 38 -4.41 -3.41 2.74
N SER A 39 -5.00 -2.21 2.86
CA SER A 39 -6.31 -1.89 2.31
C SER A 39 -6.34 -1.93 0.78
N ALA A 40 -5.30 -1.40 0.12
CA ALA A 40 -5.16 -1.49 -1.33
C ALA A 40 -4.99 -2.93 -1.81
N TYR A 41 -4.21 -3.75 -1.10
CA TYR A 41 -4.03 -5.16 -1.41
C TYR A 41 -5.33 -5.96 -1.22
N PHE A 42 -6.11 -5.64 -0.19
CA PHE A 42 -7.45 -6.21 0.00
C PHE A 42 -8.35 -5.96 -1.22
N PHE A 43 -8.36 -4.74 -1.77
CA PHE A 43 -9.07 -4.43 -3.01
C PHE A 43 -8.52 -5.18 -4.22
N HIS A 44 -7.19 -5.28 -4.33
CA HIS A 44 -6.55 -5.97 -5.44
C HIS A 44 -6.98 -7.44 -5.51
N VAL A 45 -7.05 -8.13 -4.37
CA VAL A 45 -7.48 -9.52 -4.30
C VAL A 45 -9.00 -9.63 -4.38
N TRP A 46 -9.71 -9.10 -3.39
CA TRP A 46 -11.15 -9.37 -3.22
C TRP A 46 -12.04 -8.54 -4.15
N GLY A 47 -11.58 -7.36 -4.54
CA GLY A 47 -12.28 -6.48 -5.47
C GLY A 47 -11.99 -6.83 -6.93
N PHE A 48 -10.72 -6.85 -7.33
CA PHE A 48 -10.34 -7.03 -8.73
C PHE A 48 -10.30 -8.51 -9.16
N TYR A 49 -9.53 -9.36 -8.46
CA TYR A 49 -9.42 -10.77 -8.88
C TYR A 49 -10.68 -11.58 -8.57
N GLU A 50 -11.24 -11.41 -7.38
CA GLU A 50 -12.36 -12.24 -6.92
C GLU A 50 -13.75 -11.62 -7.20
N ALA A 51 -13.80 -10.31 -7.50
CA ALA A 51 -15.05 -9.56 -7.77
C ALA A 51 -16.13 -9.74 -6.67
N LYS A 52 -15.72 -9.77 -5.40
CA LYS A 52 -16.59 -10.03 -4.24
C LYS A 52 -16.98 -8.79 -3.44
N LEU A 53 -16.36 -7.65 -3.70
CA LEU A 53 -16.61 -6.41 -2.95
C LEU A 53 -17.60 -5.50 -3.68
N THR A 54 -18.53 -4.94 -2.93
CA THR A 54 -19.42 -3.86 -3.37
C THR A 54 -18.86 -2.50 -2.96
N THR A 55 -19.48 -1.42 -3.46
CA THR A 55 -19.11 -0.05 -3.06
C THR A 55 -19.32 0.20 -1.56
N ALA A 56 -20.28 -0.49 -0.92
CA ALA A 56 -20.49 -0.38 0.51
C ALA A 56 -19.32 -1.00 1.30
N ASP A 57 -18.82 -2.15 0.86
CA ASP A 57 -17.77 -2.92 1.54
C ASP A 57 -16.41 -2.21 1.55
N ILE A 58 -16.17 -1.27 0.64
CA ILE A 58 -14.86 -0.63 0.45
C ILE A 58 -14.70 0.70 1.20
N THR A 59 -15.76 1.26 1.78
CA THR A 59 -15.78 2.66 2.24
C THR A 59 -14.70 2.98 3.29
N SER A 60 -14.55 2.13 4.31
CA SER A 60 -13.51 2.34 5.36
C SER A 60 -12.09 2.10 4.84
N TYR A 61 -11.94 1.12 3.96
CA TYR A 61 -10.64 0.76 3.37
C TYR A 61 -10.14 1.81 2.38
N ILE A 62 -11.03 2.44 1.61
CA ILE A 62 -10.62 3.44 0.62
C ILE A 62 -10.12 4.71 1.29
N ASP A 63 -10.65 5.04 2.47
CA ASP A 63 -10.18 6.19 3.24
C ASP A 63 -8.76 5.96 3.77
N ARG A 64 -8.37 4.73 4.13
CA ARG A 64 -6.97 4.38 4.45
C ARG A 64 -6.04 4.52 3.25
N VAL A 65 -6.49 4.14 2.06
CA VAL A 65 -5.71 4.34 0.83
C VAL A 65 -5.52 5.84 0.52
N LYS A 66 -6.58 6.64 0.68
CA LYS A 66 -6.51 8.10 0.52
C LYS A 66 -5.59 8.76 1.54
N GLU A 67 -5.69 8.36 2.80
CA GLU A 67 -4.80 8.82 3.89
C GLU A 67 -3.34 8.57 3.50
N MET A 68 -3.00 7.33 3.13
CA MET A 68 -1.64 6.99 2.70
C MET A 68 -1.15 7.84 1.51
N LEU A 69 -2.00 8.05 0.51
CA LEU A 69 -1.66 8.89 -0.64
C LEU A 69 -1.39 10.35 -0.22
N ASN A 70 -2.22 10.90 0.66
CA ASN A 70 -2.10 12.28 1.10
C ASN A 70 -0.85 12.50 1.98
N GLU A 71 -0.56 11.58 2.91
CA GLU A 71 0.66 11.64 3.72
C GLU A 71 1.92 11.47 2.84
N ALA A 72 1.90 10.54 1.89
CA ALA A 72 3.01 10.37 0.94
C ALA A 72 3.27 11.65 0.12
N LYS A 73 2.20 12.35 -0.33
CA LYS A 73 2.34 13.63 -1.02
C LYS A 73 3.05 14.67 -0.16
N LYS A 74 2.62 14.84 1.10
CA LYS A 74 3.23 15.82 2.02
C LYS A 74 4.75 15.61 2.18
N ILE A 75 5.19 14.35 2.18
CA ILE A 75 6.61 13.99 2.28
C ILE A 75 7.37 14.30 0.98
N LEU A 76 6.75 14.08 -0.17
CA LEU A 76 7.39 14.26 -1.48
C LEU A 76 7.39 15.69 -2.01
N THR A 77 6.46 16.54 -1.55
CA THR A 77 6.42 17.97 -1.91
C THR A 77 7.21 18.89 -0.96
N ASN A 78 7.80 18.33 0.11
CA ASN A 78 8.82 19.01 0.92
C ASN A 78 10.21 18.69 0.37
#